data_AF-A0A7V9TU98-F1
#
_entry.id   AF-A0A7V9TU98-F1
#
_cell.length_a   1.000
_cell.length_b   1.000
_cell.length_c   1.000
_cell.angle_alpha   90.00
_cell.angle_beta   90.00
_cell.angle_gamma   90.00
#
_symmetry.space_group_name_H-M   'P 1'
#
loop_
_entity.id
_entity.type
_entity.pdbx_description
1 polymer ?
#
loop_
_entity_poly.entity_id
_entity_poly.type
_entity_poly.pdbx_seq_one_letter_code
_entity_poly.pdbx_strand_id
1 'polypeptide(L)' 'DWGDHFAVHDEVTGADYVWGRRNYVRLDPQVEPAHIFTLPRTAR' A
#
# COMPACT_ATOMS: atom_id res chain seq x y z
N ASP A 1 -1.78 19.96 -2.54
CA ASP A 1 -2.03 19.30 -1.24
C ASP A 1 -3.00 18.13 -1.33
N TRP A 2 -4.09 18.23 -2.10
CA TRP A 2 -5.02 17.10 -2.39
C TRP A 2 -4.49 15.98 -3.32
N GLY A 3 -3.19 15.96 -3.62
CA GLY A 3 -2.57 15.04 -4.58
C GLY A 3 -1.45 14.16 -4.01
N ASP A 4 -1.14 14.28 -2.73
CA ASP A 4 0.01 13.60 -2.13
C ASP A 4 -0.30 12.21 -1.55
N HIS A 5 -1.58 11.79 -1.60
CA HIS A 5 -2.01 10.49 -1.07
C HIS A 5 -2.89 9.71 -2.05
N PHE A 6 -2.74 8.38 -2.05
CA PHE A 6 -3.48 7.45 -2.90
C PHE A 6 -3.76 6.15 -2.16
N ALA A 7 -4.87 5.48 -2.50
CA ALA A 7 -5.19 4.17 -1.96
C ALA A 7 -4.24 3.11 -2.55
N VAL A 8 -3.85 2.11 -1.77
CA VAL A 8 -3.11 0.93 -2.23
C VAL A 8 -3.74 -0.32 -1.64
N HIS A 9 -3.77 -1.39 -2.42
CA HIS A 9 -4.31 -2.68 -2.00
C HIS A 9 -3.17 -3.67 -1.80
N ASP A 10 -3.06 -4.30 -0.63
CA ASP A 10 -2.10 -5.38 -0.39
C ASP A 10 -2.68 -6.73 -0.82
N GLU A 11 -2.12 -7.32 -1.87
CA GLU A 11 -2.56 -8.62 -2.40
C GLU A 11 -2.23 -9.78 -1.46
N VAL A 12 -1.29 -9.61 -0.52
CA VAL A 12 -0.92 -10.67 0.42
C VAL A 12 -1.96 -10.82 1.53
N THR A 13 -2.47 -9.70 2.05
CA THR A 13 -3.40 -9.68 3.19
C THR A 13 -4.83 -9.27 2.83
N GLY A 14 -5.04 -8.69 1.66
CA GLY A 14 -6.31 -8.09 1.22
C GLY A 14 -6.63 -6.74 1.87
N ALA A 15 -5.68 -6.14 2.60
CA ALA A 15 -5.90 -4.88 3.29
C ALA A 15 -5.73 -3.67 2.35
N ASP A 16 -6.53 -2.62 2.58
CA ASP A 16 -6.40 -1.33 1.89
C ASP A 16 -5.76 -0.29 2.80
N TYR A 17 -4.81 0.46 2.25
CA TYR A 17 -4.13 1.55 2.94
C TYR A 17 -4.19 2.84 2.13
N VAL A 18 -4.06 3.98 2.81
CA VAL A 18 -3.83 5.27 2.17
C VAL A 18 -2.37 5.63 2.35
N TRP A 19 -1.64 5.67 1.24
CA TRP A 19 -0.21 5.96 1.21
C TRP A 19 0.04 7.35 0.67
N GLY A 20 1.16 7.93 1.10
CA GLY A 20 1.72 9.12 0.47
C GLY A 20 3.18 8.92 0.09
N ARG A 21 3.94 10.02 0.00
CA ARG A 21 5.36 9.98 -0.40
C ARG A 21 6.27 9.24 0.59
N ARG A 22 5.90 9.15 1.87
CA ARG A 22 6.67 8.47 2.93
C ARG A 22 5.70 7.67 3.79
N ASN A 23 5.93 6.36 3.89
CA ASN A 23 5.04 5.44 4.60
C ASN A 23 5.86 4.62 5.59
N TYR A 24 5.28 4.37 6.77
CA TYR A 24 5.81 3.39 7.70
C TYR A 24 5.33 2.00 7.28
N VAL A 25 6.22 1.01 7.34
CA VAL A 25 5.93 -0.39 7.02
C VAL A 25 6.54 -1.27 8.11
N ARG A 26 5.81 -2.30 8.52
CA ARG A 26 6.29 -3.34 9.42
C ARG A 26 6.08 -4.69 8.73
N LEU A 27 7.12 -5.52 8.75
CA LEU A 27 7.05 -6.90 8.29
C LEU A 27 7.35 -7.83 9.45
N ASP A 28 6.69 -8.97 9.47
CA ASP A 28 6.95 -10.07 10.40
C ASP A 28 7.21 -11.35 9.59
N PRO A 29 8.44 -11.91 9.61
CA PRO A 29 8.76 -13.11 8.83
C PRO A 29 7.90 -14.34 9.13
N GLN A 30 7.19 -14.38 10.27
CA GLN A 30 6.35 -15.51 10.65
C GLN A 30 4.88 -15.34 10.24
N VAL A 31 4.42 -14.12 9.98
CA VAL A 31 2.99 -13.82 9.76
C VAL A 31 2.75 -13.02 8.49
N GLU A 32 3.59 -12.04 8.19
CA GLU A 32 3.48 -11.13 7.05
C GLU A 32 4.89 -10.80 6.52
N PRO A 33 5.48 -11.69 5.71
CA PRO A 33 6.87 -11.60 5.31
C PRO A 33 7.12 -10.51 4.25
N ALA A 34 6.07 -10.10 3.52
CA ALA A 34 6.12 -9.09 2.49
C ALA A 34 4.72 -8.49 2.27
N HIS A 35 4.69 -7.32 1.64
CA HIS A 35 3.49 -6.74 1.04
C HIS A 35 3.67 -6.65 -0.48
N ILE A 36 2.59 -6.90 -1.22
CA ILE A 36 2.56 -6.68 -2.67
C ILE A 36 1.41 -5.71 -2.95
N PHE A 37 1.76 -4.46 -3.21
CA PHE A 37 0.76 -3.41 -3.38
C PHE A 37 0.34 -3.22 -4.84
N THR A 38 -0.97 -3.32 -5.08
CA THR A 38 -1.61 -2.83 -6.31
C THR A 38 -1.96 -1.36 -6.15
N LEU A 39 -1.48 -0.54 -7.09
CA LEU A 39 -1.79 0.90 -7.15
C LEU A 39 -3.08 1.16 -7.94
N PRO A 40 -3.76 2.30 -7.70
CA PRO A 40 -4.90 2.71 -8.50
C PRO A 40 -4.45 2.91 -9.94
N ARG A 41 -5.32 2.59 -10.89
CA ARG A 41 -5.03 2.85 -12.30
C ARG A 41 -4.95 4.36 -12.50
N THR A 42 -3.83 4.83 -13.05
CA THR A 42 -3.74 6.22 -13.52
C THR A 42 -4.79 6.44 -14.60
N ALA A 43 -5.58 7.50 -14.47
CA ALA A 43 -6.45 7.95 -15.56
C ALA A 43 -5.56 8.29 -16.77
N ARG A 44 -5.94 7.78 -17.95
CA ARG A 44 -5.22 8.05 -19.20
C ARG A 44 -5.29 9.52 -19.60
#